data_AF-A0A1I4MUR2-F1
#
_entry.id   AF-A0A1I4MUR2-F1
#
_cell.length_a   1.000
_cell.length_b   1.000
_cell.length_c   1.000
_cell.angle_alpha   90.00
_cell.angle_beta   90.00
_cell.angle_gamma   90.00
#
_symmetry.space_group_name_H-M   'P 1'
#
loop_
_entity.id
_entity.type
_entity.pdbx_description
1 polymer ?
#
loop_
_entity_poly.entity_id
_entity_poly.type
_entity_poly.pdbx_seq_one_letter_code
_entity_poly.pdbx_strand_id
1 'polypeptide(L)'
;MRVTEDGTLTVPDYAGNRFFNTLGNLLANPRASIAVPDFANGDLLQITGLTELVLDSPEIADFEGAERLWRLTPERVVLRPRALPLLFGAL
;
A
#
# COMPACT_ATOMS: atom_id res chain seq x y z
N MET A 1 1.31 -5.13 6.21
CA MET A 1 0.20 -4.18 5.98
C MET A 1 -0.95 -4.54 6.90
N ARG A 2 -1.63 -3.53 7.45
CA ARG A 2 -2.84 -3.68 8.27
C ARG A 2 -3.95 -2.82 7.65
N VAL A 3 -5.20 -3.28 7.72
CA VAL A 3 -6.39 -2.52 7.33
C VAL A 3 -7.20 -2.24 8.59
N THR A 4 -7.59 -0.99 8.80
CA THR A 4 -8.45 -0.57 9.91
C THR A 4 -9.93 -0.65 9.52
N GLU A 5 -10.83 -0.51 10.50
CA GLU A 5 -12.27 -0.63 10.29
C GLU A 5 -12.84 0.39 9.30
N ASP A 6 -12.26 1.60 9.25
CA ASP A 6 -12.59 2.66 8.31
C ASP A 6 -11.99 2.45 6.89
N GLY A 7 -11.27 1.34 6.68
CA GLY A 7 -10.63 1.01 5.41
C GLY A 7 -9.27 1.68 5.19
N THR A 8 -8.73 2.41 6.17
CA THR A 8 -7.39 2.98 6.08
C THR A 8 -6.33 1.87 6.05
N LEU A 9 -5.40 1.97 5.12
CA LEU A 9 -4.31 1.02 4.94
C LEU A 9 -3.07 1.54 5.66
N THR A 10 -2.56 0.79 6.63
CA THR A 10 -1.27 1.06 7.28
C THR A 10 -0.20 0.17 6.69
N VAL A 11 0.83 0.79 6.12
CA VAL A 11 1.91 0.12 5.42
C VAL A 11 3.22 0.39 6.16
N PRO A 12 3.91 -0.65 6.67
CA PRO A 12 5.22 -0.48 7.26
C PRO A 12 6.26 -0.20 6.18
N ASP A 13 7.16 0.73 6.48
CA ASP A 13 8.35 1.01 5.70
C ASP A 13 9.58 0.41 6.40
N TYR A 14 10.38 -0.30 5.62
CA TYR A 14 11.58 -1.00 6.07
C TYR A 14 12.82 -0.36 5.47
N ALA A 15 13.99 -0.64 6.04
CA ALA A 15 15.29 -0.11 5.65
C ALA A 15 15.79 -0.49 4.23
N GLY A 16 14.89 -0.79 3.26
CA GLY A 16 15.17 -1.24 1.89
C GLY A 16 15.99 -0.25 1.05
N ASN A 17 15.81 -0.24 -0.29
CA ASN A 17 16.60 0.61 -1.20
C ASN A 17 16.58 2.06 -0.69
N ARG A 18 17.68 2.50 -0.05
CA ARG A 18 17.83 3.73 0.75
C ARG A 18 17.55 5.05 0.02
N PHE A 19 17.01 4.96 -1.18
CA PHE A 19 16.41 6.03 -1.93
C PHE A 19 14.97 6.21 -1.44
N PHE A 20 14.72 7.31 -0.73
CA PHE A 20 13.39 7.77 -0.29
C PHE A 20 12.45 8.13 -1.45
N ASN A 21 12.55 7.46 -2.60
CA ASN A 21 11.77 7.76 -3.79
C ASN A 21 10.27 7.61 -3.54
N THR A 22 9.84 6.73 -2.64
CA THR A 22 8.43 6.64 -2.27
C THR A 22 8.08 7.68 -1.22
N LEU A 23 8.68 7.62 -0.03
CA LEU A 23 8.25 8.44 1.10
C LEU A 23 8.56 9.93 0.93
N GLY A 24 9.66 10.29 0.27
CA GLY A 24 9.92 11.68 -0.12
C GLY A 24 8.88 12.21 -1.10
N ASN A 25 8.44 11.38 -2.05
CA ASN A 25 7.35 11.73 -2.95
C ASN A 25 6.01 11.84 -2.21
N LEU A 26 5.72 10.95 -1.24
CA LEU A 26 4.50 11.04 -0.43
C LEU A 26 4.49 12.28 0.48
N LEU A 27 5.64 12.66 1.02
CA LEU A 27 5.78 13.88 1.81
C LEU A 27 5.54 15.14 0.96
N ALA A 28 6.07 15.16 -0.27
CA ALA A 28 5.90 16.28 -1.19
C ALA A 28 4.51 16.32 -1.86
N ASN A 29 3.91 15.15 -2.09
CA ASN A 29 2.62 14.98 -2.73
C ASN A 29 1.86 13.83 -2.02
N PRO A 30 0.94 14.13 -1.09
CA PRO A 30 0.32 13.16 -0.20
C PRO A 30 -0.78 12.35 -0.90
N ARG A 31 -0.44 11.70 -2.01
CA ARG A 31 -1.34 10.89 -2.84
C ARG A 31 -0.61 9.66 -3.34
N ALA A 32 -1.24 8.51 -3.23
CA ALA A 32 -0.71 7.25 -3.75
C ALA A 32 -1.81 6.37 -4.34
N SER A 33 -1.40 5.39 -5.14
CA SER A 33 -2.25 4.28 -5.51
C SER A 33 -1.54 2.96 -5.26
N ILE A 34 -2.27 2.02 -4.66
CA ILE A 34 -1.84 0.64 -4.43
C ILE A 34 -2.59 -0.25 -5.41
N ALA A 35 -1.83 -1.12 -6.09
CA ALA A 35 -2.33 -2.20 -6.92
C ALA A 35 -2.23 -3.52 -6.16
N VAL A 36 -3.34 -4.21 -5.96
CA VAL A 36 -3.42 -5.53 -5.33
C VAL A 36 -3.86 -6.54 -6.39
N PRO A 37 -2.91 -7.29 -7.00
CA PRO A 37 -3.23 -8.31 -7.98
C PRO A 37 -3.75 -9.60 -7.33
N ASP A 38 -4.81 -10.17 -7.90
CA ASP A 38 -5.22 -11.56 -7.70
C ASP A 38 -4.75 -12.39 -8.90
N PHE A 39 -3.62 -13.08 -8.74
CA PHE A 39 -3.05 -13.88 -9.82
C PHE A 39 -3.83 -15.17 -10.13
N ALA A 40 -4.72 -15.62 -9.24
CA ALA A 40 -5.51 -16.83 -9.45
C ALA A 40 -6.69 -16.54 -10.40
N ASN A 41 -7.41 -15.44 -10.18
CA ASN A 41 -8.55 -15.04 -11.00
C ASN A 41 -8.20 -14.03 -12.10
N GLY A 42 -7.02 -13.40 -12.01
CA GLY A 42 -6.58 -12.32 -12.90
C GLY A 42 -7.17 -10.97 -12.55
N ASP A 43 -7.85 -10.84 -11.42
CA ASP A 43 -8.46 -9.59 -10.99
C ASP A 43 -7.39 -8.61 -10.48
N LEU A 44 -7.66 -7.32 -10.65
CA LEU A 44 -6.81 -6.26 -10.12
C LEU A 44 -7.65 -5.28 -9.30
N LEU A 45 -7.33 -5.17 -8.02
CA LEU A 45 -7.88 -4.13 -7.17
C LEU A 45 -6.93 -2.92 -7.16
N GLN A 46 -7.46 -1.75 -7.49
CA GLN A 46 -6.73 -0.49 -7.46
C GLN A 46 -7.34 0.41 -6.39
N ILE A 47 -6.53 0.85 -5.45
CA ILE A 47 -6.92 1.76 -4.37
C ILE A 47 -6.13 3.04 -4.56
N THR A 48 -6.79 4.19 -4.61
CA THR A 48 -6.18 5.51 -4.68
C THR A 48 -6.65 6.32 -3.48
N GLY A 49 -5.75 7.07 -2.85
CA GLY A 49 -6.11 7.86 -1.68
C GLY A 49 -5.04 8.84 -1.24
N LEU A 50 -5.37 9.52 -0.14
CA LEU A 50 -4.46 10.43 0.54
C LEU A 50 -3.50 9.65 1.42
N THR A 51 -2.26 10.14 1.52
CA THR A 51 -1.23 9.49 2.35
C THR A 51 -0.76 10.35 3.50
N GLU A 52 -0.46 9.69 4.62
CA GLU A 52 0.14 10.31 5.81
C GLU A 52 1.39 9.52 6.21
N LEU A 53 2.49 10.20 6.55
CA LEU A 53 3.67 9.56 7.15
C LEU A 53 3.55 9.56 8.67
N VAL A 54 3.78 8.40 9.28
CA VAL A 54 3.83 8.22 10.73
C VAL A 54 5.27 7.90 11.11
N LEU A 55 5.98 8.93 11.57
CA LEU A 55 7.42 8.86 11.87
C LEU A 55 7.71 8.48 13.32
N ASP A 56 6.78 8.78 14.23
CA ASP A 56 6.90 8.51 15.66
C ASP A 56 5.55 8.04 16.18
N SER A 57 5.43 6.73 16.42
CA SER A 57 4.24 6.10 16.98
C SER A 57 4.60 4.75 17.59
N PRO A 58 4.01 4.38 18.74
CA PRO A 58 4.17 3.03 19.29
C PRO A 58 3.67 1.93 18.34
N GLU A 59 2.76 2.25 17.40
CA GLU A 59 2.26 1.31 16.39
C GLU A 59 3.37 0.77 15.48
N ILE A 60 4.52 1.46 15.36
CA ILE A 60 5.68 0.97 14.59
C ILE A 60 6.16 -0.36 15.16
N ALA A 61 6.15 -0.52 16.49
CA ALA A 61 6.62 -1.72 17.17
C ALA A 61 5.76 -2.96 16.86
N ASP A 62 4.53 -2.79 16.34
CA ASP A 62 3.70 -3.89 15.88
C ASP A 62 4.23 -4.54 14.59
N PHE A 63 5.16 -3.88 13.89
CA PHE A 63 5.76 -4.34 12.65
C PHE A 63 7.26 -4.54 12.85
N GLU A 64 7.66 -5.79 13.11
CA GLU A 64 9.07 -6.14 13.34
C GLU A 64 9.98 -5.64 12.22
N GLY A 65 10.98 -4.80 12.58
CA GLY A 65 11.96 -4.24 11.65
C GLY A 65 11.48 -3.01 10.86
N ALA A 66 10.24 -2.55 11.04
CA ALA A 66 9.77 -1.32 10.43
C ALA A 66 10.46 -0.11 11.07
N GLU A 67 10.87 0.86 10.26
CA GLU A 67 11.46 2.11 10.74
C GLU A 67 10.41 3.21 10.93
N ARG A 68 9.32 3.12 10.17
CA ARG A 68 8.22 4.10 10.11
C ARG A 68 7.01 3.46 9.45
N LEU A 69 5.86 4.13 9.55
CA LEU A 69 4.65 3.72 8.81
C LEU A 69 4.25 4.82 7.84
N TRP A 70 3.44 4.45 6.88
CA TRP A 70 2.60 5.39 6.17
C TRP A 70 1.19 4.83 6.04
N ARG A 71 0.22 5.74 6.04
CA ARG A 71 -1.20 5.43 5.94
C ARG A 71 -1.72 5.84 4.58
N LEU A 72 -2.70 5.11 4.06
CA LEU A 72 -3.49 5.50 2.91
C LEU A 72 -4.97 5.47 3.28
N THR A 73 -5.61 6.64 3.29
CA THR A 73 -7.06 6.77 3.43
C THR A 73 -7.69 6.71 2.04
N PRO A 74 -8.50 5.68 1.71
CA PRO A 74 -9.02 5.49 0.37
C PRO A 74 -9.97 6.63 -0.07
N GLU A 75 -9.73 7.19 -1.25
CA GLU A 75 -10.66 8.11 -1.93
C GLU A 75 -11.39 7.40 -3.09
N ARG A 76 -10.73 6.40 -3.71
CA ARG A 76 -11.29 5.64 -4.82
C ARG A 76 -10.80 4.20 -4.79
N VAL A 77 -11.74 3.27 -4.91
CA VAL A 77 -11.48 1.83 -5.01
C VAL A 77 -12.09 1.32 -6.31
N VAL A 78 -11.29 0.65 -7.13
CA VAL A 78 -11.72 0.11 -8.42
C VAL A 78 -11.29 -1.35 -8.51
N LEU A 79 -12.26 -2.25 -8.58
CA LEU A 79 -12.03 -3.63 -8.99
C LEU A 79 -12.04 -3.71 -10.52
N ARG A 80 -11.01 -4.32 -11.09
CA ARG A 80 -10.88 -4.63 -12.50
C ARG A 80 -10.87 -6.14 -12.68
N PRO A 81 -12.02 -6.76 -13.00
CA PRO A 81 -12.08 -8.19 -13.20
C PRO A 81 -11.22 -8.62 -14.39
N ARG A 82 -10.44 -9.70 -14.25
CA ARG A 82 -9.62 -10.32 -15.30
C ARG A 82 -8.74 -9.33 -16.07
N ALA A 83 -8.14 -8.37 -15.38
CA ALA A 83 -7.34 -7.30 -15.97
C ALA A 83 -5.83 -7.61 -16.04
N LEU A 84 -5.35 -8.62 -15.31
CA LEU A 84 -3.96 -9.04 -15.39
C LEU A 84 -3.72 -9.86 -16.67
N PRO A 85 -2.72 -9.51 -17.50
CA PRO A 85 -2.40 -10.25 -18.72
C PRO A 85 -1.70 -11.59 -18.43
N LEU A 86 -1.22 -11.81 -17.20
CA LEU A 86 -0.55 -13.02 -16.75
C LEU A 86 -1.39 -13.67 -15.65
N LEU A 87 -1.89 -14.88 -15.94
CA LEU A 87 -2.46 -15.80 -14.97
C LEU A 87 -1.37 -16.83 -14.65
N PHE A 88 -0.94 -16.95 -13.40
CA PHE A 88 0.02 -17.99 -13.00
C PHE A 88 -0.68 -19.33 -12.70
N GLY A 89 -1.90 -19.53 -13.20
CA GLY A 89 -2.72 -20.72 -12.99
C GLY A 89 -3.27 -21.27 -14.30
N ALA A 90 -2.51 -22.14 -14.95
CA ALA A 90 -3.00 -23.25 -15.77
C ALA A 90 -1.82 -24.19 -16.09
N LEU A 91 -1.54 -25.12 -15.16
CA LEU A 91 -1.02 -26.45 -15.47
C LEU A 91 -1.98 -27.47 -14.88
#